data_AF-A0A420WRX4-F1
#
_entry.id   AF-A0A420WRX4-F1
#
_cell.length_a   1.000
_cell.length_b   1.000
_cell.length_c   1.000
_cell.angle_alpha   90.00
_cell.angle_beta   90.00
_cell.angle_gamma   90.00
#
_symmetry.space_group_name_H-M   'P 1'
#
loop_
_entity.id
_entity.type
_entity.pdbx_description
1 polymer ?
#
loop_
_entity_poly.entity_id
_entity_poly.type
_entity_poly.pdbx_seq_one_letter_code
_entity_poly.pdbx_strand_id
1 'polypeptide(L)'
;MRQKLITSIITNAENLSTAAANLLNILSTFYDTNKIPFDIKSTICSTDSSTSQVISRIHATVGIITEFNHSTRADLVPLYILTNLQSAIEDTKNSIINLCKKIEHLKKSEGGLRSFNYSNFQAQTNNGNMHNLEENFRSIYNSCETLLIKFFECLHILKPRSAYSFQAAASALSSIIDDANEKLTSLKKSLNQISISENNLVSKEEESAKHLEEIKRLKNDSDNDRKTIADYLAQSTQGKTSIQAILEDASKLQSTVNSYQEKFNIFEKKMNDREHQFAVGSADLAALIQLFESQKSEISNIINKSNKMLKSATVAGLASNFMTIKDQLTDELSKARLAFYVGIFFLTISALPLFAFVLMPILQPVIRSIFPETAFEFSNYAPNSSENAWQYLGQVLARITILLPAAWFVSFATIRHSSLFRLREHYSYKYSMAVAVEGFKQQAPIYEQEIAALVLEQLAFNPADKLNQSKDKNDINAPGISGFLLKKIRSKIDSIVSEERK
;
A
#
# COMPACT_ATOMS: atom_id res chain seq x y z
N MET A 1 135.87 -50.80 14.87
CA MET A 1 135.61 -49.89 13.73
C MET A 1 134.38 -50.30 12.94
N ARG A 2 134.29 -51.56 12.45
CA ARG A 2 133.14 -52.10 11.69
C ARG A 2 131.80 -52.00 12.43
N GLN A 3 131.73 -52.43 13.69
CA GLN A 3 130.49 -52.35 14.48
C GLN A 3 129.99 -50.91 14.66
N LYS A 4 130.88 -49.96 14.97
CA LYS A 4 130.52 -48.53 15.04
C LYS A 4 129.96 -48.00 13.72
N LEU A 5 130.52 -48.46 12.59
CA LEU A 5 130.06 -48.09 11.25
C LEU A 5 128.68 -48.70 10.95
N ILE A 6 128.43 -49.96 11.34
CA ILE A 6 127.12 -50.62 11.22
C ILE A 6 126.06 -49.86 12.03
N THR A 7 126.36 -49.47 13.28
CA THR A 7 125.44 -48.65 14.08
C THR A 7 125.13 -47.32 13.39
N SER A 8 126.14 -46.64 12.84
CA SER A 8 125.94 -45.40 12.08
C SER A 8 125.09 -45.59 10.83
N ILE A 9 125.25 -46.72 10.13
CA ILE A 9 124.45 -47.09 8.95
C ILE A 9 122.98 -47.28 9.35
N ILE A 10 122.72 -47.96 10.47
CA ILE A 10 121.36 -48.18 10.98
C ILE A 10 120.69 -46.86 11.32
N THR A 11 121.35 -45.98 12.07
CA THR A 11 120.81 -44.64 12.38
C THR A 11 120.55 -43.82 11.11
N ASN A 12 121.45 -43.86 10.13
CA ASN A 12 121.24 -43.16 8.86
C ASN A 12 120.08 -43.77 8.04
N ALA A 13 119.88 -45.08 8.09
CA ALA A 13 118.78 -45.77 7.44
C ALA A 13 117.43 -45.41 8.08
N GLU A 14 117.35 -45.31 9.41
CA GLU A 14 116.16 -44.82 10.12
C GLU A 14 115.81 -43.37 9.74
N ASN A 15 116.82 -42.52 9.62
CA ASN A 15 116.66 -41.15 9.14
C ASN A 15 116.17 -41.10 7.68
N LEU A 16 116.66 -42.00 6.82
CA LEU A 16 116.19 -42.16 5.44
C LEU A 16 114.71 -42.59 5.41
N SER A 17 114.32 -43.58 6.23
CA SER A 17 112.91 -44.01 6.36
C SER A 17 112.01 -42.85 6.81
N THR A 18 112.46 -42.04 7.76
CA THR A 18 111.74 -40.84 8.20
C THR A 18 111.59 -39.82 7.08
N ALA A 19 112.65 -39.59 6.29
CA ALA A 19 112.60 -38.70 5.13
C ALA A 19 111.61 -39.21 4.05
N ALA A 20 111.60 -40.52 3.78
CA ALA A 20 110.69 -41.15 2.84
C ALA A 20 109.21 -41.05 3.30
N ALA A 21 108.95 -41.26 4.59
CA ALA A 21 107.62 -41.07 5.17
C ALA A 21 107.16 -39.61 5.09
N ASN A 22 108.07 -38.66 5.34
CA ASN A 22 107.77 -37.23 5.19
C ASN A 22 107.44 -36.86 3.73
N LEU A 23 108.16 -37.44 2.76
CA LEU A 23 107.85 -37.24 1.34
C LEU A 23 106.43 -37.71 0.99
N LEU A 24 106.02 -38.91 1.46
CA LEU A 24 104.64 -39.38 1.26
C LEU A 24 103.62 -38.41 1.85
N ASN A 25 103.86 -37.91 3.06
CA ASN A 25 102.97 -36.95 3.70
C ASN A 25 102.88 -35.64 2.89
N ILE A 26 104.01 -35.10 2.45
CA ILE A 26 104.05 -33.88 1.63
C ILE A 26 103.30 -34.10 0.32
N LEU A 27 103.55 -35.20 -0.40
CA LEU A 27 102.85 -35.53 -1.65
C LEU A 27 101.34 -35.72 -1.44
N SER A 28 100.92 -36.35 -0.34
CA SER A 28 99.50 -36.51 0.02
C SER A 28 98.79 -35.17 0.26
N THR A 29 99.55 -34.13 0.62
CA THR A 29 99.06 -32.77 0.86
C THR A 29 99.43 -31.79 -0.26
N PHE A 30 99.97 -32.30 -1.37
CA PHE A 30 100.25 -31.56 -2.59
C PHE A 30 99.12 -31.83 -3.58
N TYR A 31 98.10 -30.96 -3.56
CA TYR A 31 96.85 -31.16 -4.29
C TYR A 31 96.62 -30.07 -5.33
N ASP A 32 95.94 -30.45 -6.41
CA ASP A 32 95.55 -29.54 -7.49
C ASP A 32 94.35 -28.65 -7.10
N THR A 33 93.88 -27.82 -8.04
CA THR A 33 92.67 -26.98 -7.86
C THR A 33 91.40 -27.76 -7.56
N ASN A 34 91.33 -29.03 -7.97
CA ASN A 34 90.22 -29.94 -7.67
C ASN A 34 90.42 -30.66 -6.32
N LYS A 35 91.46 -30.29 -5.57
CA LYS A 35 91.89 -30.90 -4.30
C LYS A 35 92.20 -32.40 -4.42
N ILE A 36 92.58 -32.85 -5.61
CA ILE A 36 93.04 -34.22 -5.86
C ILE A 36 94.52 -34.26 -5.44
N PRO A 37 94.92 -35.18 -4.54
CA PRO A 37 96.32 -35.32 -4.12
C PRO A 37 97.20 -35.82 -5.27
N PHE A 38 98.51 -35.62 -5.13
CA PHE A 38 99.49 -36.17 -6.07
C PHE A 38 99.34 -37.70 -6.20
N ASP A 39 99.29 -38.18 -7.45
CA ASP A 39 99.19 -39.60 -7.74
C ASP A 39 100.57 -40.27 -7.64
N ILE A 40 100.83 -40.88 -6.48
CA ILE A 40 102.07 -41.64 -6.22
C ILE A 40 102.17 -42.95 -7.03
N LYS A 41 101.08 -43.41 -7.66
CA LYS A 41 101.08 -44.62 -8.52
C LYS A 41 101.61 -44.32 -9.91
N SER A 42 101.57 -43.05 -10.32
CA SER A 42 102.11 -42.65 -11.61
C SER A 42 103.59 -43.03 -11.74
N THR A 43 103.94 -43.64 -12.87
CA THR A 43 105.32 -43.99 -13.18
C THR A 43 106.15 -42.72 -13.31
N ILE A 44 107.34 -42.70 -12.70
CA ILE A 44 108.25 -41.57 -12.85
C ILE A 44 108.68 -41.49 -14.32
N CYS A 45 108.65 -40.30 -14.91
CA CYS A 45 108.97 -40.13 -16.32
C CYS A 45 110.37 -40.69 -16.63
N SER A 46 110.47 -41.45 -17.73
CA SER A 46 111.70 -42.13 -18.16
C SER A 46 112.23 -43.20 -17.19
N THR A 47 111.40 -43.74 -16.29
CA THR A 47 111.75 -44.89 -15.45
C THR A 47 110.68 -45.99 -15.52
N ASP A 48 110.96 -47.13 -14.90
CA ASP A 48 110.06 -48.28 -14.80
C ASP A 48 109.26 -48.34 -13.48
N SER A 49 109.45 -47.35 -12.60
CA SER A 49 108.99 -47.41 -11.22
C SER A 49 108.18 -46.18 -10.82
N SER A 50 107.10 -46.41 -10.07
CA SER A 50 106.30 -45.33 -9.47
C SER A 50 106.97 -44.76 -8.22
N THR A 51 106.48 -43.61 -7.76
CA THR A 51 106.94 -43.02 -6.50
C THR A 51 106.62 -43.94 -5.31
N SER A 52 105.45 -44.61 -5.32
CA SER A 52 105.08 -45.59 -4.28
C SER A 52 106.02 -46.81 -4.26
N GLN A 53 106.42 -47.32 -5.41
CA GLN A 53 107.35 -48.44 -5.52
C GLN A 53 108.75 -48.07 -5.02
N VAL A 54 109.26 -46.89 -5.39
CA VAL A 54 110.58 -46.41 -4.93
C VAL A 54 110.60 -46.26 -3.40
N ILE A 55 109.56 -45.66 -2.82
CA ILE A 55 109.46 -45.49 -1.36
C ILE A 55 109.31 -46.85 -0.66
N SER A 56 108.59 -47.78 -1.26
CA SER A 56 108.44 -49.14 -0.73
C SER A 56 109.76 -49.91 -0.72
N ARG A 57 110.56 -49.78 -1.79
CA ARG A 57 111.91 -50.35 -1.87
C ARG A 57 112.83 -49.76 -0.80
N ILE A 58 112.74 -48.45 -0.55
CA ILE A 58 113.50 -47.79 0.53
C ILE A 58 113.11 -48.35 1.90
N HIS A 59 111.82 -48.40 2.24
CA HIS A 59 111.38 -48.93 3.54
C HIS A 59 111.71 -50.41 3.71
N ALA A 60 111.56 -51.23 2.67
CA ALA A 60 111.97 -52.62 2.69
C ALA A 60 113.50 -52.76 2.90
N THR A 61 114.30 -51.89 2.29
CA THR A 61 115.76 -51.87 2.45
C THR A 61 116.13 -51.49 3.88
N VAL A 62 115.55 -50.40 4.39
CA VAL A 62 115.78 -49.93 5.77
C VAL A 62 115.39 -51.00 6.78
N GLY A 63 114.24 -51.65 6.61
CA GLY A 63 113.76 -52.70 7.51
C GLY A 63 114.66 -53.95 7.57
N ILE A 64 115.50 -54.18 6.55
CA ILE A 64 116.54 -55.22 6.61
C ILE A 64 117.84 -54.66 7.21
N ILE A 65 118.20 -53.41 6.90
CA ILE A 65 119.39 -52.74 7.44
C ILE A 65 119.32 -52.65 8.97
N THR A 66 118.14 -52.40 9.56
CA THR A 66 117.96 -52.37 11.03
C THR A 66 118.38 -53.67 11.72
N GLU A 67 118.28 -54.80 11.02
CA GLU A 67 118.71 -56.12 11.51
C GLU A 67 120.21 -56.36 11.38
N PHE A 68 120.99 -55.42 10.82
CA PHE A 68 122.43 -55.60 10.61
C PHE A 68 123.21 -55.74 11.92
N ASN A 69 122.73 -55.17 13.03
CA ASN A 69 123.32 -55.37 14.36
C ASN A 69 123.26 -56.84 14.83
N HIS A 70 122.34 -57.65 14.28
CA HIS A 70 122.19 -59.07 14.61
C HIS A 70 122.84 -60.00 13.58
N SER A 71 123.68 -59.45 12.69
CA SER A 71 124.37 -60.20 11.64
C SER A 71 125.43 -61.15 12.18
N THR A 72 125.46 -62.36 11.64
CA THR A 72 126.41 -63.41 12.05
C THR A 72 127.84 -63.19 11.55
N ARG A 73 128.03 -62.31 10.56
CA ARG A 73 129.30 -62.13 9.82
C ARG A 73 129.78 -60.68 9.76
N ALA A 74 129.41 -59.87 10.76
CA ALA A 74 129.72 -58.44 10.80
C ALA A 74 131.23 -58.12 10.66
N ASP A 75 132.11 -58.97 11.18
CA ASP A 75 133.56 -58.74 11.14
C ASP A 75 134.21 -59.06 9.79
N LEU A 76 133.52 -59.81 8.92
CA LEU A 76 134.01 -60.22 7.61
C LEU A 76 133.74 -59.20 6.49
N VAL A 77 132.95 -58.15 6.78
CA VAL A 77 132.61 -57.16 5.75
C VAL A 77 133.79 -56.21 5.51
N PRO A 78 134.26 -56.04 4.26
CA PRO A 78 135.21 -55.01 3.90
C PRO A 78 134.69 -53.61 4.29
N LEU A 79 135.56 -52.80 4.89
CA LEU A 79 135.17 -51.45 5.35
C LEU A 79 134.66 -50.57 4.20
N TYR A 80 135.25 -50.68 3.01
CA TYR A 80 134.83 -49.91 1.84
C TYR A 80 133.38 -50.21 1.43
N ILE A 81 132.90 -51.45 1.60
CA ILE A 81 131.52 -51.85 1.27
C ILE A 81 130.54 -51.17 2.23
N LEU A 82 130.85 -51.16 3.53
CA LEU A 82 130.04 -50.46 4.54
C LEU A 82 130.02 -48.94 4.31
N THR A 83 131.16 -48.34 3.98
CA THR A 83 131.24 -46.91 3.66
C THR A 83 130.44 -46.55 2.40
N ASN A 84 130.49 -47.40 1.36
CA ASN A 84 129.69 -47.20 0.14
C ASN A 84 128.19 -47.28 0.41
N LEU A 85 127.74 -48.25 1.23
CA LEU A 85 126.35 -48.33 1.65
C LEU A 85 125.93 -47.08 2.44
N GLN A 86 126.77 -46.62 3.36
CA GLN A 86 126.49 -45.40 4.13
C GLN A 86 126.34 -44.17 3.22
N SER A 87 127.21 -44.02 2.21
CA SER A 87 127.11 -42.94 1.22
C SER A 87 125.80 -43.05 0.43
N ALA A 88 125.44 -44.24 -0.06
CA ALA A 88 124.22 -44.43 -0.84
C ALA A 88 122.95 -44.12 -0.04
N ILE A 89 122.93 -44.43 1.26
CA ILE A 89 121.84 -44.04 2.17
C ILE A 89 121.73 -42.52 2.27
N GLU A 90 122.86 -41.84 2.45
CA GLU A 90 122.92 -40.38 2.59
C GLU A 90 122.50 -39.67 1.28
N ASP A 91 122.96 -40.16 0.14
CA ASP A 91 122.62 -39.62 -1.18
C ASP A 91 121.13 -39.78 -1.50
N THR A 92 120.55 -40.92 -1.15
CA THR A 92 119.09 -41.17 -1.29
C THR A 92 118.30 -40.23 -0.38
N LYS A 93 118.74 -40.08 0.88
CA LYS A 93 118.11 -39.18 1.85
C LYS A 93 118.15 -37.73 1.38
N ASN A 94 119.29 -37.28 0.86
CA ASN A 94 119.46 -35.92 0.35
C ASN A 94 118.61 -35.67 -0.89
N SER A 95 118.51 -36.64 -1.80
CA SER A 95 117.62 -36.56 -2.97
C SER A 95 116.15 -36.37 -2.55
N ILE A 96 115.70 -37.11 -1.53
CA ILE A 96 114.35 -36.98 -0.97
C ILE A 96 114.15 -35.61 -0.33
N ILE A 97 115.07 -35.17 0.53
CA ILE A 97 114.98 -33.87 1.22
C ILE A 97 114.93 -32.72 0.20
N ASN A 98 115.71 -32.80 -0.88
CA ASN A 98 115.72 -31.79 -1.93
C ASN A 98 114.38 -31.71 -2.67
N LEU A 99 113.76 -32.86 -2.98
CA LEU A 99 112.41 -32.88 -3.56
C LEU A 99 111.37 -32.31 -2.57
N CYS A 100 111.41 -32.71 -1.29
CA CYS A 100 110.51 -32.18 -0.26
C CYS A 100 110.60 -30.66 -0.18
N LYS A 101 111.81 -30.09 -0.13
CA LYS A 101 112.03 -28.63 -0.13
C LYS A 101 111.45 -27.97 -1.36
N LYS A 102 111.62 -28.59 -2.54
CA LYS A 102 111.08 -28.05 -3.80
C LYS A 102 109.54 -28.03 -3.78
N ILE A 103 108.90 -29.12 -3.36
CA ILE A 103 107.43 -29.21 -3.27
C ILE A 103 106.89 -28.22 -2.23
N GLU A 104 107.53 -28.12 -1.07
CA GLU A 104 107.11 -27.14 -0.04
C GLU A 104 107.24 -25.69 -0.52
N HIS A 105 108.30 -25.37 -1.27
CA HIS A 105 108.45 -24.06 -1.90
C HIS A 105 107.30 -23.76 -2.86
N LEU A 106 106.93 -24.73 -3.71
CA LEU A 106 105.77 -24.58 -4.61
C LEU A 106 104.47 -24.37 -3.85
N LYS A 107 104.30 -25.06 -2.71
CA LYS A 107 103.10 -24.96 -1.88
C LYS A 107 102.97 -23.62 -1.15
N LYS A 108 104.08 -23.12 -0.56
CA LYS A 108 104.06 -21.93 0.30
C LYS A 108 104.32 -20.64 -0.47
N SER A 109 105.28 -20.65 -1.40
CA SER A 109 105.77 -19.42 -2.05
C SER A 109 105.13 -19.15 -3.41
N GLU A 110 104.65 -20.19 -4.11
CA GLU A 110 104.10 -20.06 -5.47
C GLU A 110 102.56 -20.20 -5.52
N GLY A 111 101.88 -20.04 -4.38
CA GLY A 111 100.41 -20.04 -4.30
C GLY A 111 99.75 -21.43 -4.40
N GLY A 112 100.53 -22.51 -4.41
CA GLY A 112 100.02 -23.88 -4.50
C GLY A 112 99.90 -24.42 -5.93
N LEU A 113 99.52 -25.69 -6.04
CA LEU A 113 99.44 -26.41 -7.32
C LEU A 113 98.09 -26.17 -8.00
N ARG A 114 98.13 -25.76 -9.27
CA ARG A 114 96.97 -25.63 -10.14
C ARG A 114 96.63 -26.95 -10.82
N SER A 115 97.63 -27.55 -11.45
CA SER A 115 97.56 -28.84 -12.14
C SER A 115 98.94 -29.48 -12.23
N PHE A 116 98.98 -30.81 -12.28
CA PHE A 116 100.21 -31.58 -12.46
C PHE A 116 100.11 -32.45 -13.71
N ASN A 117 101.12 -32.42 -14.56
CA ASN A 117 101.19 -33.28 -15.73
C ASN A 117 102.11 -34.48 -15.44
N TYR A 118 101.52 -35.67 -15.31
CA TYR A 118 102.25 -36.89 -14.98
C TYR A 118 103.07 -37.46 -16.14
N SER A 119 102.86 -37.02 -17.38
CA SER A 119 103.66 -37.49 -18.52
C SER A 119 105.04 -36.84 -18.58
N ASN A 120 105.16 -35.59 -18.13
CA ASN A 120 106.41 -34.82 -18.19
C ASN A 120 106.82 -34.21 -16.84
N PHE A 121 106.12 -34.56 -15.75
CA PHE A 121 106.37 -34.13 -14.38
C PHE A 121 106.46 -32.60 -14.21
N GLN A 122 105.68 -31.86 -15.00
CA GLN A 122 105.56 -30.42 -14.89
C GLN A 122 104.40 -30.05 -13.95
N ALA A 123 104.72 -29.24 -12.94
CA ALA A 123 103.77 -28.65 -12.01
C ALA A 123 103.43 -27.22 -12.46
N GLN A 124 102.15 -26.96 -12.72
CA GLN A 124 101.65 -25.60 -12.92
C GLN A 124 101.16 -25.06 -11.58
N THR A 125 101.63 -23.90 -11.16
CA THR A 125 101.20 -23.26 -9.90
C THR A 125 100.02 -22.32 -10.12
N ASN A 126 99.33 -21.93 -9.05
CA ASN A 126 98.22 -20.98 -9.11
C ASN A 126 98.65 -19.59 -9.60
N ASN A 127 99.93 -19.24 -9.43
CA ASN A 127 100.53 -18.03 -9.96
C ASN A 127 100.79 -18.08 -11.48
N GLY A 128 100.53 -19.23 -12.13
CA GLY A 128 100.72 -19.42 -13.57
C GLY A 128 102.11 -19.89 -13.98
N ASN A 129 103.05 -20.04 -13.04
CA ASN A 129 104.40 -20.52 -13.30
C ASN A 129 104.42 -22.03 -13.55
N MET A 130 105.32 -22.46 -14.44
CA MET A 130 105.57 -23.87 -14.75
C MET A 130 106.90 -24.29 -14.12
N HIS A 131 106.88 -25.38 -13.35
CA HIS A 131 108.07 -25.93 -12.73
C HIS A 131 108.28 -27.38 -13.15
N ASN A 132 109.47 -27.69 -13.65
CA ASN A 132 109.85 -29.07 -13.95
C ASN A 132 110.33 -29.76 -12.67
N LEU A 133 109.71 -30.89 -12.31
CA LEU A 133 110.11 -31.74 -11.19
C LEU A 133 110.72 -33.08 -11.63
N GLU A 134 110.79 -33.35 -12.94
CA GLU A 134 111.25 -34.63 -13.50
C GLU A 134 112.62 -35.03 -12.94
N GLU A 135 113.61 -34.13 -13.01
CA GLU A 135 114.96 -34.41 -12.53
C GLU A 135 115.00 -34.72 -11.03
N ASN A 136 114.13 -34.09 -10.23
CA ASN A 136 114.07 -34.33 -8.79
C ASN A 136 113.53 -35.73 -8.49
N PHE A 137 112.45 -36.15 -9.15
CA PHE A 137 111.91 -37.51 -8.99
C PHE A 137 112.87 -38.56 -9.55
N ARG A 138 113.50 -38.29 -10.70
CA ARG A 138 114.52 -39.18 -11.29
C ARG A 138 115.76 -39.32 -10.41
N SER A 139 116.18 -38.25 -9.71
CA SER A 139 117.29 -38.31 -8.75
C SER A 139 116.99 -39.26 -7.59
N ILE A 140 115.75 -39.29 -7.09
CA ILE A 140 115.35 -40.23 -6.04
C ILE A 140 115.35 -41.67 -6.57
N TYR A 141 114.82 -41.89 -7.77
CA TYR A 141 114.87 -43.20 -8.41
C TYR A 141 116.32 -43.70 -8.56
N ASN A 142 117.20 -42.90 -9.18
CA ASN A 142 118.59 -43.28 -9.43
C ASN A 142 119.38 -43.54 -8.14
N SER A 143 119.16 -42.72 -7.10
CA SER A 143 119.80 -42.91 -5.80
C SER A 143 119.26 -44.15 -5.09
N CYS A 144 117.95 -44.44 -5.19
CA CYS A 144 117.37 -45.68 -4.68
C CYS A 144 117.94 -46.93 -5.38
N GLU A 145 118.10 -46.92 -6.71
CA GLU A 145 118.73 -48.04 -7.43
C GLU A 145 120.18 -48.25 -6.99
N THR A 146 120.93 -47.15 -6.81
CA THR A 146 122.29 -47.20 -6.26
C THR A 146 122.30 -47.77 -4.85
N LEU A 147 121.36 -47.35 -4.00
CA LEU A 147 121.18 -47.89 -2.66
C LEU A 147 120.91 -49.40 -2.69
N LEU A 148 120.05 -49.88 -3.59
CA LEU A 148 119.76 -51.31 -3.73
C LEU A 148 121.00 -52.11 -4.12
N ILE A 149 121.78 -51.63 -5.09
CA ILE A 149 123.03 -52.29 -5.50
C ILE A 149 123.97 -52.43 -4.29
N LYS A 150 124.20 -51.34 -3.54
CA LYS A 150 125.07 -51.35 -2.35
C LYS A 150 124.50 -52.12 -1.18
N PHE A 151 123.19 -52.13 -1.03
CA PHE A 151 122.49 -52.94 -0.05
C PHE A 151 122.67 -54.43 -0.34
N PHE A 152 122.47 -54.88 -1.57
CA PHE A 152 122.67 -56.28 -1.93
C PHE A 152 124.13 -56.72 -1.81
N GLU A 153 125.11 -55.87 -2.15
CA GLU A 153 126.54 -56.13 -1.88
C GLU A 153 126.78 -56.42 -0.38
N CYS A 154 126.18 -55.64 0.52
CA CYS A 154 126.27 -55.84 1.98
C CYS A 154 125.50 -57.08 2.46
N LEU A 155 124.28 -57.29 1.95
CA LEU A 155 123.33 -58.30 2.43
C LEU A 155 123.90 -59.72 2.33
N HIS A 156 124.54 -60.04 1.21
CA HIS A 156 125.13 -61.36 0.96
C HIS A 156 126.25 -61.70 1.94
N ILE A 157 126.98 -60.69 2.43
CA ILE A 157 128.11 -60.87 3.34
C ILE A 157 127.62 -60.93 4.79
N LEU A 158 126.76 -59.98 5.20
CA LEU A 158 126.30 -59.82 6.58
C LEU A 158 125.39 -60.98 7.04
N LYS A 159 124.54 -61.49 6.14
CA LYS A 159 123.53 -62.53 6.46
C LYS A 159 122.76 -62.23 7.76
N PRO A 160 121.94 -61.16 7.79
CA PRO A 160 121.07 -60.87 8.92
C PRO A 160 120.09 -62.03 9.16
N ARG A 161 119.60 -62.19 10.40
CA ARG A 161 118.81 -63.35 10.84
C ARG A 161 117.41 -63.45 10.22
N SER A 162 116.90 -62.38 9.64
CA SER A 162 115.57 -62.33 9.04
C SER A 162 115.61 -62.72 7.55
N ALA A 163 115.15 -63.93 7.24
CA ALA A 163 114.94 -64.38 5.87
C ALA A 163 113.51 -64.05 5.43
N TYR A 164 113.24 -62.79 5.06
CA TYR A 164 112.04 -62.46 4.30
C TYR A 164 112.41 -62.00 2.89
N SER A 165 111.57 -62.34 1.92
CA SER A 165 111.78 -61.98 0.52
C SER A 165 111.59 -60.47 0.34
N PHE A 166 112.70 -59.74 0.15
CA PHE A 166 112.71 -58.31 -0.10
C PHE A 166 111.67 -57.90 -1.16
N GLN A 167 111.60 -58.65 -2.26
CA GLN A 167 110.65 -58.40 -3.33
C GLN A 167 109.19 -58.47 -2.86
N ALA A 168 108.82 -59.50 -2.07
CA ALA A 168 107.46 -59.64 -1.58
C ALA A 168 107.09 -58.54 -0.58
N ALA A 169 108.04 -58.15 0.29
CA ALA A 169 107.84 -57.05 1.23
C ALA A 169 107.68 -55.70 0.51
N ALA A 170 108.55 -55.41 -0.47
CA ALA A 170 108.45 -54.19 -1.27
C ALA A 170 107.17 -54.14 -2.10
N SER A 171 106.74 -55.25 -2.72
CA SER A 171 105.48 -55.29 -3.48
C SER A 171 104.24 -55.16 -2.59
N ALA A 172 104.24 -55.83 -1.44
CA ALA A 172 103.13 -55.74 -0.48
C ALA A 172 103.01 -54.32 0.09
N LEU A 173 104.13 -53.69 0.45
CA LEU A 173 104.15 -52.32 0.95
C LEU A 173 103.71 -51.32 -0.12
N SER A 174 104.13 -51.50 -1.38
CA SER A 174 103.67 -50.67 -2.49
C SER A 174 102.16 -50.79 -2.66
N SER A 175 101.61 -52.02 -2.62
CA SER A 175 100.17 -52.23 -2.71
C SER A 175 99.40 -51.59 -1.55
N ILE A 176 99.94 -51.60 -0.34
CA ILE A 176 99.32 -50.96 0.83
C ILE A 176 99.35 -49.43 0.69
N ILE A 177 100.49 -48.86 0.27
CA ILE A 177 100.63 -47.43 0.02
C ILE A 177 99.66 -46.98 -1.07
N ASP A 178 99.52 -47.79 -2.12
CA ASP A 178 98.64 -47.56 -3.24
C ASP A 178 97.14 -47.59 -2.83
N ASP A 179 96.70 -48.58 -2.05
CA ASP A 179 95.33 -48.67 -1.53
C ASP A 179 95.02 -47.54 -0.53
N ALA A 180 95.98 -47.20 0.34
CA ALA A 180 95.84 -46.10 1.28
C ALA A 180 95.67 -44.75 0.55
N ASN A 181 96.43 -44.52 -0.53
CA ASN A 181 96.31 -43.29 -1.31
C ASN A 181 94.97 -43.20 -2.06
N GLU A 182 94.45 -44.31 -2.59
CA GLU A 182 93.13 -44.34 -3.21
C GLU A 182 92.02 -44.03 -2.21
N LYS A 183 92.06 -44.63 -1.02
CA LYS A 183 91.12 -44.34 0.07
C LYS A 183 91.19 -42.89 0.53
N LEU A 184 92.40 -42.32 0.62
CA LEU A 184 92.59 -40.92 0.96
C LEU A 184 92.01 -39.99 -0.12
N THR A 185 92.23 -40.32 -1.40
CA THR A 185 91.70 -39.58 -2.55
C THR A 185 90.17 -39.61 -2.56
N SER A 186 89.56 -40.78 -2.35
CA SER A 186 88.10 -40.91 -2.32
C SER A 186 87.48 -40.17 -1.12
N LEU A 187 88.08 -40.28 0.06
CA LEU A 187 87.64 -39.56 1.26
C LEU A 187 87.67 -38.03 1.04
N LYS A 188 88.72 -37.50 0.43
CA LYS A 188 88.81 -36.07 0.10
C LYS A 188 87.75 -35.63 -0.91
N LYS A 189 87.47 -36.45 -1.92
CA LYS A 189 86.40 -36.18 -2.89
C LYS A 189 85.03 -36.12 -2.20
N SER A 190 84.74 -37.06 -1.31
CA SER A 190 83.52 -37.04 -0.49
C SER A 190 83.45 -35.82 0.41
N LEU A 191 84.55 -35.42 1.05
CA LEU A 191 84.61 -34.22 1.89
C LEU A 191 84.32 -32.94 1.10
N ASN A 192 84.80 -32.83 -0.14
CA ASN A 192 84.45 -31.69 -1.01
C ASN A 192 82.96 -31.69 -1.39
N GLN A 193 82.38 -32.85 -1.69
CA GLN A 193 80.94 -32.94 -1.98
C GLN A 193 80.09 -32.55 -0.77
N ILE A 194 80.52 -32.93 0.44
CA ILE A 194 79.88 -32.51 1.69
C ILE A 194 79.96 -30.98 1.83
N SER A 195 81.13 -30.38 1.63
CA SER A 195 81.30 -28.92 1.72
C SER A 195 80.44 -28.15 0.70
N ILE A 196 80.31 -28.65 -0.53
CA ILE A 196 79.39 -28.08 -1.53
C ILE A 196 77.93 -28.21 -1.05
N SER A 197 77.56 -29.36 -0.49
CA SER A 197 76.19 -29.61 0.01
C SER A 197 75.86 -28.74 1.22
N GLU A 198 76.82 -28.50 2.11
CA GLU A 198 76.72 -27.60 3.26
C GLU A 198 76.43 -26.16 2.79
N ASN A 199 77.20 -25.65 1.83
CA ASN A 199 76.96 -24.32 1.25
C ASN A 199 75.57 -24.19 0.61
N ASN A 200 75.12 -25.22 -0.11
CA ASN A 200 73.77 -25.25 -0.68
C ASN A 200 72.66 -25.30 0.39
N LEU A 201 72.96 -25.88 1.56
CA LEU A 201 72.02 -25.95 2.67
C LEU A 201 71.90 -24.59 3.36
N VAL A 202 73.02 -23.89 3.55
CA VAL A 202 73.05 -22.51 4.05
C VAL A 202 72.27 -21.57 3.13
N SER A 203 72.45 -21.64 1.81
CA SER A 203 71.70 -20.79 0.88
C SER A 203 70.19 -21.07 0.92
N LYS A 204 69.79 -22.34 1.07
CA LYS A 204 68.37 -22.72 1.24
C LYS A 204 67.79 -22.25 2.56
N GLU A 205 68.58 -22.26 3.63
CA GLU A 205 68.18 -21.72 4.93
C GLU A 205 67.88 -20.22 4.83
N GLU A 206 68.74 -19.45 4.15
CA GLU A 206 68.51 -18.01 3.89
C GLU A 206 67.23 -17.76 3.06
N GLU A 207 66.97 -18.56 2.03
CA GLU A 207 65.71 -18.49 1.25
C GLU A 207 64.49 -18.82 2.12
N SER A 208 64.57 -19.85 2.95
CA SER A 208 63.49 -20.22 3.87
C SER A 208 63.19 -19.12 4.89
N ALA A 209 64.20 -18.41 5.37
CA ALA A 209 64.02 -17.26 6.25
C ALA A 209 63.28 -16.11 5.55
N LYS A 210 63.58 -15.83 4.27
CA LYS A 210 62.85 -14.83 3.46
C LYS A 210 61.39 -15.22 3.26
N HIS A 211 61.12 -16.49 2.96
CA HIS A 211 59.73 -16.98 2.84
C HIS A 211 58.96 -16.88 4.14
N LEU A 212 59.60 -17.13 5.28
CA LEU A 212 58.97 -16.99 6.60
C LEU A 212 58.56 -15.54 6.89
N GLU A 213 59.42 -14.56 6.56
CA GLU A 213 59.09 -13.14 6.71
C GLU A 213 57.94 -12.71 5.78
N GLU A 214 57.93 -13.20 4.53
CA GLU A 214 56.82 -12.94 3.60
C GLU A 214 55.49 -13.54 4.09
N ILE A 215 55.52 -14.76 4.65
CA ILE A 215 54.34 -15.37 5.28
C ILE A 215 53.84 -14.54 6.45
N LYS A 216 54.74 -14.01 7.31
CA LYS A 216 54.35 -13.11 8.40
C LYS A 216 53.69 -11.83 7.89
N ARG A 217 54.24 -11.24 6.82
CA ARG A 217 53.68 -10.05 6.17
C ARG A 217 52.27 -10.34 5.63
N LEU A 218 52.12 -11.39 4.84
CA LEU A 218 50.82 -11.81 4.28
C LEU A 218 49.79 -12.13 5.37
N LYS A 219 50.22 -12.72 6.48
CA LYS A 219 49.34 -12.95 7.63
C LYS A 219 48.83 -11.61 8.21
N ASN A 220 49.71 -10.63 8.42
CA ASN A 220 49.32 -9.32 8.94
C ASN A 220 48.39 -8.58 7.98
N ASP A 221 48.65 -8.64 6.67
CA ASP A 221 47.78 -8.06 5.65
C ASP A 221 46.40 -8.74 5.68
N SER A 222 46.35 -10.08 5.75
CA SER A 222 45.08 -10.81 5.87
C SER A 222 44.32 -10.49 7.16
N ASP A 223 45.02 -10.30 8.29
CA ASP A 223 44.40 -9.91 9.56
C ASP A 223 43.81 -8.48 9.46
N ASN A 224 44.45 -7.57 8.71
CA ASN A 224 43.93 -6.23 8.44
C ASN A 224 42.73 -6.28 7.49
N ASP A 225 42.80 -7.03 6.39
CA ASP A 225 41.69 -7.20 5.45
C ASP A 225 40.44 -7.76 6.16
N ARG A 226 40.62 -8.72 7.07
CA ARG A 226 39.50 -9.26 7.87
C ARG A 226 38.83 -8.19 8.73
N LYS A 227 39.60 -7.24 9.31
CA LYS A 227 39.03 -6.11 10.05
C LYS A 227 38.25 -5.19 9.12
N THR A 228 38.82 -4.83 7.97
CA THR A 228 38.13 -3.99 6.98
C THR A 228 36.85 -4.63 6.46
N ILE A 229 36.86 -5.94 6.20
CA ILE A 229 35.66 -6.70 5.80
C ILE A 229 34.61 -6.68 6.92
N ALA A 230 35.02 -6.85 8.18
CA ALA A 230 34.10 -6.77 9.32
C ALA A 230 33.47 -5.37 9.44
N ASP A 231 34.25 -4.31 9.23
CA ASP A 231 33.76 -2.93 9.22
C ASP A 231 32.78 -2.68 8.08
N TYR A 232 33.07 -3.15 6.86
CA TYR A 232 32.15 -3.05 5.72
C TYR A 232 30.87 -3.87 5.94
N LEU A 233 30.96 -5.04 6.57
CA LEU A 233 29.78 -5.83 6.92
C LEU A 233 28.90 -5.10 7.93
N ALA A 234 29.51 -4.46 8.93
CA ALA A 234 28.80 -3.64 9.91
C ALA A 234 28.10 -2.45 9.23
N GLN A 235 28.82 -1.71 8.36
CA GLN A 235 28.25 -0.60 7.59
C GLN A 235 27.11 -1.06 6.67
N SER A 236 27.27 -2.19 5.96
CA SER A 236 26.24 -2.74 5.10
C SER A 236 25.00 -3.20 5.88
N THR A 237 25.20 -3.74 7.08
CA THR A 237 24.10 -4.15 7.96
C THR A 237 23.33 -2.94 8.46
N GLN A 238 24.03 -1.89 8.90
CA GLN A 238 23.41 -0.62 9.30
C GLN A 238 22.64 0.01 8.13
N GLY A 239 23.24 0.07 6.94
CA GLY A 239 22.59 0.58 5.73
C GLY A 239 21.32 -0.21 5.37
N LYS A 240 21.34 -1.54 5.49
CA LYS A 240 20.15 -2.39 5.30
C LYS A 240 19.02 -2.02 6.27
N THR A 241 19.34 -1.83 7.55
CA THR A 241 18.35 -1.43 8.56
C THR A 241 17.76 -0.06 8.24
N SER A 242 18.58 0.92 7.84
CA SER A 242 18.10 2.24 7.43
C SER A 242 17.18 2.18 6.20
N ILE A 243 17.51 1.37 5.19
CA ILE A 243 16.66 1.18 4.01
C ILE A 243 15.30 0.58 4.41
N GLN A 244 15.28 -0.40 5.31
CA GLN A 244 14.02 -0.99 5.79
C GLN A 244 13.15 0.03 6.52
N ALA A 245 13.73 0.87 7.39
CA ALA A 245 13.00 1.95 8.06
C ALA A 245 12.40 2.95 7.06
N ILE A 246 13.16 3.38 6.06
CA ILE A 246 12.67 4.27 4.99
C ILE A 246 11.53 3.61 4.20
N LEU A 247 11.62 2.31 3.92
CA LEU A 247 10.59 1.57 3.20
C LEU A 247 9.27 1.49 3.99
N GLU A 248 9.35 1.27 5.31
CA GLU A 248 8.19 1.31 6.21
C GLU A 248 7.54 2.71 6.24
N ASP A 249 8.35 3.76 6.35
CA ASP A 249 7.85 5.14 6.38
C ASP A 249 7.24 5.56 5.03
N ALA A 250 7.85 5.16 3.91
CA ALA A 250 7.27 5.35 2.59
C ALA A 250 5.92 4.63 2.45
N SER A 251 5.80 3.42 2.99
CA SER A 251 4.54 2.65 2.98
C SER A 251 3.44 3.32 3.83
N LYS A 252 3.79 3.89 4.98
CA LYS A 252 2.87 4.69 5.81
C LYS A 252 2.44 5.97 5.08
N LEU A 253 3.37 6.65 4.42
CA LEU A 253 3.08 7.85 3.64
C LEU A 253 2.13 7.52 2.48
N GLN A 254 2.39 6.45 1.72
CA GLN A 254 1.52 5.98 0.64
C GLN A 254 0.10 5.71 1.15
N SER A 255 -0.03 5.03 2.30
CA SER A 255 -1.33 4.76 2.92
C SER A 255 -2.06 6.04 3.32
N THR A 256 -1.32 7.02 3.84
CA THR A 256 -1.86 8.34 4.22
C THR A 256 -2.35 9.12 3.00
N VAL A 257 -1.55 9.15 1.91
CA VAL A 257 -1.93 9.79 0.64
C VAL A 257 -3.18 9.14 0.06
N ASN A 258 -3.27 7.81 0.04
CA ASN A 258 -4.46 7.09 -0.44
C ASN A 258 -5.70 7.44 0.39
N SER A 259 -5.59 7.53 1.72
CA SER A 259 -6.69 7.94 2.59
C SER A 259 -7.14 9.38 2.32
N TYR A 260 -6.20 10.32 2.11
CA TYR A 260 -6.55 11.68 1.73
C TYR A 260 -7.20 11.77 0.35
N GLN A 261 -6.74 10.98 -0.62
CA GLN A 261 -7.36 10.91 -1.94
C GLN A 261 -8.82 10.44 -1.86
N GLU A 262 -9.10 9.41 -1.05
CA GLU A 262 -10.47 8.93 -0.85
C GLU A 262 -11.37 9.99 -0.19
N LYS A 263 -10.87 10.68 0.84
CA LYS A 263 -11.57 11.81 1.47
C LYS A 263 -11.83 12.93 0.48
N PHE A 264 -10.87 13.23 -0.39
CA PHE A 264 -11.00 14.26 -1.41
C PHE A 264 -12.09 13.89 -2.44
N ASN A 265 -12.10 12.64 -2.92
CA ASN A 265 -13.14 12.15 -3.84
C ASN A 265 -14.55 12.24 -3.21
N ILE A 266 -14.69 11.92 -1.92
CA ILE A 266 -15.96 12.08 -1.19
C ILE A 266 -16.36 13.55 -1.08
N PHE A 267 -15.39 14.43 -0.80
CA PHE A 267 -15.62 15.87 -0.73
C PHE A 267 -16.07 16.44 -2.08
N GLU A 268 -15.39 16.07 -3.17
CA GLU A 268 -15.75 16.47 -4.54
C GLU A 268 -17.18 16.02 -4.89
N LYS A 269 -17.54 14.77 -4.56
CA LYS A 269 -18.92 14.28 -4.74
C LYS A 269 -19.94 15.12 -3.98
N LYS A 270 -19.67 15.44 -2.71
CA LYS A 270 -20.56 16.29 -1.90
C LYS A 270 -20.69 17.71 -2.46
N MET A 271 -19.61 18.26 -3.01
CA MET A 271 -19.64 19.57 -3.65
C MET A 271 -20.49 19.55 -4.92
N ASN A 272 -20.34 18.54 -5.77
CA ASN A 272 -21.16 18.36 -6.97
C ASN A 272 -22.64 18.15 -6.62
N ASP A 273 -22.94 17.33 -5.61
CA ASP A 273 -24.32 17.11 -5.14
C ASP A 273 -24.94 18.41 -4.60
N ARG A 274 -24.18 19.22 -3.84
CA ARG A 274 -24.64 20.52 -3.36
C ARG A 274 -24.87 21.50 -4.51
N GLU A 275 -23.97 21.57 -5.48
CA GLU A 275 -24.11 22.44 -6.65
C GLU A 275 -25.38 22.08 -7.43
N HIS A 276 -25.64 20.79 -7.65
CA HIS A 276 -26.87 20.32 -8.28
C HIS A 276 -28.12 20.70 -7.46
N GLN A 277 -28.10 20.50 -6.13
CA GLN A 277 -29.21 20.91 -5.26
C GLN A 277 -29.46 22.42 -5.29
N PHE A 278 -28.40 23.24 -5.33
CA PHE A 278 -28.54 24.68 -5.48
C PHE A 278 -29.15 25.07 -6.83
N ALA A 279 -28.71 24.45 -7.92
CA ALA A 279 -29.28 24.69 -9.25
C ALA A 279 -30.78 24.35 -9.29
N VAL A 280 -31.17 23.18 -8.77
CA VAL A 280 -32.58 22.77 -8.67
C VAL A 280 -33.37 23.72 -7.78
N GLY A 281 -32.89 23.99 -6.55
CA GLY A 281 -33.57 24.88 -5.62
C GLY A 281 -33.70 26.31 -6.13
N SER A 282 -32.73 26.80 -6.92
CA SER A 282 -32.80 28.10 -7.58
C SER A 282 -33.88 28.13 -8.67
N ALA A 283 -34.01 27.05 -9.46
CA ALA A 283 -35.08 26.91 -10.44
C ALA A 283 -36.47 26.82 -9.79
N ASP A 284 -36.61 26.03 -8.72
CA ASP A 284 -37.86 25.91 -7.97
C ASP A 284 -38.27 27.25 -7.33
N LEU A 285 -37.32 27.99 -6.75
CA LEU A 285 -37.57 29.32 -6.21
C LEU A 285 -38.06 30.29 -7.28
N ALA A 286 -37.43 30.28 -8.46
CA ALA A 286 -37.86 31.10 -9.59
C ALA A 286 -39.29 30.76 -10.03
N ALA A 287 -39.63 29.46 -10.09
CA ALA A 287 -40.99 28.99 -10.40
C ALA A 287 -42.00 29.42 -9.33
N LEU A 288 -41.64 29.34 -8.05
CA LEU A 288 -42.50 29.75 -6.94
C LEU A 288 -42.78 31.26 -6.96
N ILE A 289 -41.76 32.08 -7.24
CA ILE A 289 -41.91 33.53 -7.41
C ILE A 289 -42.90 33.83 -8.54
N GLN A 290 -42.77 33.16 -9.68
CA GLN A 290 -43.68 33.34 -10.81
C GLN A 290 -45.13 32.95 -10.46
N LEU A 291 -45.31 31.88 -9.68
CA LEU A 291 -46.63 31.45 -9.20
C LEU A 291 -47.25 32.46 -8.21
N PHE A 292 -46.46 33.02 -7.29
CA PHE A 292 -46.92 34.05 -6.37
C PHE A 292 -47.31 35.35 -7.09
N GLU A 293 -46.56 35.76 -8.11
CA GLU A 293 -46.94 36.91 -8.95
C GLU A 293 -48.28 36.69 -9.65
N SER A 294 -48.52 35.47 -10.16
CA SER A 294 -49.80 35.09 -10.76
C SER A 294 -50.96 35.14 -9.76
N GLN A 295 -50.81 34.53 -8.58
CA GLN A 295 -51.85 34.53 -7.54
C GLN A 295 -52.17 35.95 -7.02
N LYS A 296 -51.16 36.81 -6.89
CA LYS A 296 -51.35 38.21 -6.48
C LYS A 296 -52.28 38.96 -7.46
N SER A 297 -52.14 38.69 -8.76
CA SER A 297 -53.01 39.26 -9.80
C SER A 297 -54.46 38.79 -9.66
N GLU A 298 -54.68 37.51 -9.35
CA GLU A 298 -56.00 36.90 -9.19
C GLU A 298 -56.75 37.44 -7.94
N ILE A 299 -56.05 37.59 -6.81
CA ILE A 299 -56.63 38.16 -5.57
C ILE A 299 -57.12 39.60 -5.80
N SER A 300 -56.37 40.41 -6.56
CA SER A 300 -56.75 41.78 -6.89
C SER A 300 -58.09 41.84 -7.65
N ASN A 301 -58.34 40.90 -8.57
CA ASN A 301 -59.59 40.81 -9.30
C ASN A 301 -60.79 40.44 -8.42
N ILE A 302 -60.61 39.57 -7.41
CA ILE A 302 -61.68 39.15 -6.50
C ILE A 302 -62.14 40.29 -5.59
N ILE A 303 -61.20 41.10 -5.07
CA ILE A 303 -61.51 42.26 -4.20
C ILE A 303 -62.41 43.27 -4.92
N ASN A 304 -62.15 43.55 -6.20
CA ASN A 304 -62.97 44.46 -7.01
C ASN A 304 -64.41 43.95 -7.22
N LYS A 305 -64.59 42.63 -7.32
CA LYS A 305 -65.90 42.00 -7.54
C LYS A 305 -66.77 42.04 -6.29
N SER A 306 -66.17 41.87 -5.11
CA SER A 306 -66.86 41.86 -3.81
C SER A 306 -67.45 43.24 -3.44
N ASN A 307 -66.72 44.33 -3.65
CA ASN A 307 -67.19 45.69 -3.36
C ASN A 307 -68.43 46.11 -4.17
N LYS A 308 -68.67 45.47 -5.33
CA LYS A 308 -69.81 45.76 -6.19
C LYS A 308 -71.11 45.07 -5.75
N MET A 309 -71.03 43.96 -5.00
CA MET A 309 -72.21 43.20 -4.55
C MET A 309 -72.84 43.73 -3.24
N LEU A 310 -72.10 44.44 -2.39
CA LEU A 310 -72.59 44.90 -1.08
C LEU A 310 -73.55 46.11 -1.12
N LYS A 311 -73.64 46.85 -2.24
CA LYS A 311 -74.49 48.06 -2.33
C LYS A 311 -75.95 47.83 -2.75
N SER A 312 -76.38 46.61 -3.10
CA SER A 312 -77.64 46.41 -3.85
C SER A 312 -78.75 45.58 -3.16
N ALA A 313 -78.66 45.21 -1.88
CA ALA A 313 -79.43 44.07 -1.36
C ALA A 313 -80.54 44.29 -0.28
N THR A 314 -80.77 45.45 0.36
CA THR A 314 -81.53 45.45 1.65
C THR A 314 -82.80 46.30 1.84
N VAL A 315 -83.37 47.02 0.85
CA VAL A 315 -84.75 47.59 0.99
C VAL A 315 -85.54 47.50 -0.33
N ALA A 316 -84.87 47.67 -1.48
CA ALA A 316 -85.48 47.53 -2.80
C ALA A 316 -85.99 46.10 -3.11
N GLY A 317 -85.34 45.06 -2.56
CA GLY A 317 -85.72 43.66 -2.78
C GLY A 317 -87.05 43.25 -2.12
N LEU A 318 -87.36 43.80 -0.94
CA LEU A 318 -88.62 43.52 -0.23
C LEU A 318 -89.83 44.21 -0.88
N ALA A 319 -89.67 45.46 -1.33
CA ALA A 319 -90.70 46.18 -2.06
C ALA A 319 -91.05 45.49 -3.40
N SER A 320 -90.05 45.02 -4.15
CA SER A 320 -90.27 44.29 -5.41
C SER A 320 -91.09 43.01 -5.20
N ASN A 321 -90.88 42.28 -4.11
CA ASN A 321 -91.62 41.06 -3.81
C ASN A 321 -93.10 41.36 -3.47
N PHE A 322 -93.38 42.39 -2.66
CA PHE A 322 -94.77 42.80 -2.40
C PHE A 322 -95.49 43.34 -3.65
N MET A 323 -94.77 44.02 -4.56
CA MET A 323 -95.34 44.43 -5.85
C MET A 323 -95.76 43.22 -6.68
N THR A 324 -94.88 42.23 -6.79
CA THR A 324 -95.12 41.01 -7.56
C THR A 324 -96.34 40.25 -7.03
N ILE A 325 -96.45 40.10 -5.71
CA ILE A 325 -97.61 39.45 -5.07
C ILE A 325 -98.89 40.27 -5.26
N LYS A 326 -98.83 41.61 -5.13
CA LYS A 326 -99.96 42.50 -5.41
C LYS A 326 -100.44 42.36 -6.86
N ASP A 327 -99.53 42.31 -7.82
CA ASP A 327 -99.86 42.23 -9.25
C ASP A 327 -100.45 40.87 -9.59
N GLN A 328 -99.88 39.78 -9.07
CA GLN A 328 -100.45 38.43 -9.21
C GLN A 328 -101.86 38.34 -8.61
N LEU A 329 -102.08 38.91 -7.42
CA LEU A 329 -103.41 38.95 -6.80
C LEU A 329 -104.40 39.84 -7.56
N THR A 330 -103.91 40.90 -8.22
CA THR A 330 -104.75 41.78 -9.05
C THR A 330 -105.22 41.04 -10.31
N ASP A 331 -104.34 40.24 -10.91
CA ASP A 331 -104.68 39.41 -12.07
C ASP A 331 -105.66 38.26 -11.69
N GLU A 332 -105.39 37.56 -10.58
CA GLU A 332 -106.31 36.57 -9.98
C GLU A 332 -107.68 37.18 -9.67
N LEU A 333 -107.73 38.40 -9.13
CA LEU A 333 -108.96 39.10 -8.81
C LEU A 333 -109.74 39.50 -10.06
N SER A 334 -109.05 39.94 -11.12
CA SER A 334 -109.69 40.25 -12.41
C SER A 334 -110.37 39.01 -12.99
N LYS A 335 -109.67 37.86 -12.94
CA LYS A 335 -110.23 36.55 -13.34
C LYS A 335 -111.41 36.13 -12.47
N ALA A 336 -111.34 36.32 -11.15
CA ALA A 336 -112.44 36.03 -10.23
C ALA A 336 -113.65 36.96 -10.45
N ARG A 337 -113.42 38.24 -10.77
CA ARG A 337 -114.47 39.20 -11.12
C ARG A 337 -115.18 38.80 -12.41
N LEU A 338 -114.41 38.38 -13.42
CA LEU A 338 -114.95 37.85 -14.67
C LEU A 338 -115.80 36.59 -14.40
N ALA A 339 -115.29 35.66 -13.60
CA ALA A 339 -116.04 34.45 -13.20
C ALA A 339 -117.34 34.78 -12.45
N PHE A 340 -117.34 35.83 -11.61
CA PHE A 340 -118.55 36.31 -10.93
C PHE A 340 -119.58 36.87 -11.91
N TYR A 341 -119.18 37.70 -12.88
CA TYR A 341 -120.09 38.21 -13.91
C TYR A 341 -120.63 37.10 -14.82
N VAL A 342 -119.78 36.15 -15.21
CA VAL A 342 -120.21 34.95 -15.97
C VAL A 342 -121.20 34.13 -15.14
N GLY A 343 -120.97 33.98 -13.84
CA GLY A 343 -121.89 33.31 -12.93
C GLY A 343 -123.25 34.00 -12.84
N ILE A 344 -123.28 35.32 -12.67
CA ILE A 344 -124.52 36.10 -12.69
C ILE A 344 -125.24 35.90 -14.03
N PHE A 345 -124.54 35.98 -15.15
CA PHE A 345 -125.11 35.77 -16.46
C PHE A 345 -125.74 34.38 -16.61
N PHE A 346 -125.05 33.32 -16.18
CA PHE A 346 -125.59 31.96 -16.13
C PHE A 346 -126.82 31.83 -15.24
N LEU A 347 -126.82 32.45 -14.07
CA LEU A 347 -127.97 32.46 -13.16
C LEU A 347 -129.16 33.18 -13.81
N THR A 348 -128.92 34.28 -14.52
CA THR A 348 -129.95 35.05 -15.21
C THR A 348 -130.57 34.26 -16.35
N ILE A 349 -129.74 33.61 -17.19
CA ILE A 349 -130.21 32.70 -18.25
C ILE A 349 -130.97 31.51 -17.67
N SER A 350 -130.47 30.92 -16.58
CA SER A 350 -131.11 29.76 -15.95
C SER A 350 -132.43 30.12 -15.26
N ALA A 351 -132.58 31.37 -14.79
CA ALA A 351 -133.80 31.85 -14.15
C ALA A 351 -134.86 32.30 -15.17
N LEU A 352 -134.48 32.64 -16.41
CA LEU A 352 -135.39 33.07 -17.47
C LEU A 352 -136.51 32.06 -17.78
N PRO A 353 -136.25 30.75 -17.95
CA PRO A 353 -137.30 29.74 -18.13
C PRO A 353 -138.27 29.68 -16.95
N LEU A 354 -137.75 29.80 -15.72
CA LEU A 354 -138.53 29.77 -14.49
C LEU A 354 -139.41 31.03 -14.35
N PHE A 355 -138.86 32.19 -14.72
CA PHE A 355 -139.57 33.46 -14.78
C PHE A 355 -140.69 33.41 -15.83
N ALA A 356 -140.41 32.92 -17.03
CA ALA A 356 -141.42 32.70 -18.07
C ALA A 356 -142.52 31.72 -17.60
N PHE A 357 -142.15 30.64 -16.89
CA PHE A 357 -143.07 29.65 -16.36
C PHE A 357 -144.04 30.20 -15.31
N VAL A 358 -143.59 31.12 -14.45
CA VAL A 358 -144.42 31.73 -13.39
C VAL A 358 -145.29 32.87 -13.92
N LEU A 359 -144.78 33.67 -14.88
CA LEU A 359 -145.54 34.79 -15.42
C LEU A 359 -146.55 34.40 -16.51
N MET A 360 -146.29 33.33 -17.27
CA MET A 360 -147.15 32.90 -18.38
C MET A 360 -148.62 32.73 -17.99
N PRO A 361 -149.00 32.05 -16.89
CA PRO A 361 -150.40 31.90 -16.50
C PRO A 361 -151.10 33.24 -16.21
N ILE A 362 -150.35 34.23 -15.71
CA ILE A 362 -150.87 35.56 -15.37
C ILE A 362 -151.00 36.44 -16.63
N LEU A 363 -150.04 36.35 -17.55
CA LEU A 363 -150.04 37.11 -18.81
C LEU A 363 -150.96 36.51 -19.88
N GLN A 364 -151.24 35.21 -19.83
CA GLN A 364 -152.06 34.49 -20.81
C GLN A 364 -153.42 35.15 -21.10
N PRO A 365 -154.24 35.56 -20.11
CA PRO A 365 -155.51 36.23 -20.40
C PRO A 365 -155.31 37.57 -21.13
N VAL A 366 -154.23 38.30 -20.84
CA VAL A 366 -153.90 39.57 -21.50
C VAL A 366 -153.41 39.35 -22.93
N ILE A 367 -152.54 38.35 -23.15
CA ILE A 367 -152.01 38.04 -24.49
C ILE A 367 -153.12 37.56 -25.43
N ARG A 368 -154.07 36.72 -24.94
CA ARG A 368 -155.23 36.28 -25.73
C ARG A 368 -156.16 37.43 -26.13
N SER A 369 -156.25 38.47 -25.30
CA SER A 369 -157.05 39.66 -25.58
C SER A 369 -156.47 40.50 -26.74
N ILE A 370 -155.14 40.59 -26.82
CA ILE A 370 -154.47 41.45 -27.81
C ILE A 370 -154.23 40.70 -29.13
N PHE A 371 -153.96 39.39 -29.10
CA PHE A 371 -153.64 38.58 -30.28
C PHE A 371 -154.49 37.29 -30.32
N PRO A 372 -155.69 37.32 -30.93
CA PRO A 372 -156.61 36.18 -30.91
C PRO A 372 -156.22 35.02 -31.83
N GLU A 373 -155.51 35.27 -32.95
CA GLU A 373 -155.23 34.21 -33.96
C GLU A 373 -153.85 33.56 -33.86
N THR A 374 -152.91 34.13 -33.11
CA THR A 374 -151.54 33.60 -32.97
C THR A 374 -151.22 33.08 -31.57
N ALA A 375 -152.25 32.90 -30.73
CA ALA A 375 -152.09 32.35 -29.38
C ALA A 375 -151.85 30.84 -29.43
N PHE A 376 -150.58 30.45 -29.50
CA PHE A 376 -150.11 29.08 -29.25
C PHE A 376 -150.79 28.49 -28.00
N GLU A 377 -151.40 27.30 -28.14
CA GLU A 377 -151.98 26.55 -27.02
C GLU A 377 -150.88 26.02 -26.10
N PHE A 378 -150.40 26.86 -25.20
CA PHE A 378 -149.51 26.45 -24.12
C PHE A 378 -150.21 25.63 -23.02
N SER A 379 -151.53 25.39 -23.13
CA SER A 379 -152.31 24.62 -22.15
C SER A 379 -151.90 23.15 -22.03
N ASN A 380 -151.24 22.57 -23.04
CA ASN A 380 -150.77 21.18 -22.96
C ASN A 380 -149.38 21.04 -22.29
N TYR A 381 -148.66 22.14 -22.11
CA TYR A 381 -147.35 22.17 -21.44
C TYR A 381 -147.38 22.95 -20.11
N ALA A 382 -148.48 23.64 -19.81
CA ALA A 382 -148.77 24.15 -18.48
C ALA A 382 -149.27 23.00 -17.60
N PRO A 383 -148.61 22.69 -16.47
CA PRO A 383 -148.97 21.53 -15.67
C PRO A 383 -150.35 21.74 -15.04
N ASN A 384 -151.20 20.71 -15.18
CA ASN A 384 -152.40 20.57 -14.37
C ASN A 384 -152.02 20.71 -12.88
N SER A 385 -152.85 21.43 -12.12
CA SER A 385 -152.75 21.52 -10.67
C SER A 385 -152.56 20.12 -10.09
N SER A 386 -151.39 19.86 -9.51
CA SER A 386 -151.00 18.53 -9.05
C SER A 386 -151.99 18.00 -8.01
N GLU A 387 -152.74 16.96 -8.36
CA GLU A 387 -153.67 16.30 -7.43
C GLU A 387 -152.91 15.52 -6.33
N ASN A 388 -151.62 15.24 -6.54
CA ASN A 388 -150.78 14.47 -5.61
C ASN A 388 -149.58 15.28 -5.08
N ALA A 389 -149.40 15.25 -3.75
CA ALA A 389 -148.30 15.93 -3.05
C ALA A 389 -146.90 15.54 -3.58
N TRP A 390 -146.74 14.30 -4.04
CA TRP A 390 -145.48 13.82 -4.64
C TRP A 390 -145.14 14.48 -5.97
N GLN A 391 -146.13 14.85 -6.78
CA GLN A 391 -145.91 15.57 -8.04
C GLN A 391 -145.50 17.03 -7.77
N TYR A 392 -146.08 17.67 -6.75
CA TYR A 392 -145.67 19.01 -6.31
C TYR A 392 -144.22 19.02 -5.80
N LEU A 393 -143.85 18.04 -4.97
CA LEU A 393 -142.49 17.89 -4.47
C LEU A 393 -141.49 17.68 -5.63
N GLY A 394 -141.85 16.85 -6.61
CA GLY A 394 -141.04 16.63 -7.81
C GLY A 394 -140.84 17.89 -8.65
N GLN A 395 -141.88 18.74 -8.79
CA GLN A 395 -141.77 20.01 -9.50
C GLN A 395 -140.88 21.02 -8.76
N VAL A 396 -140.96 21.10 -7.42
CA VAL A 396 -140.10 21.96 -6.61
C VAL A 396 -138.65 21.47 -6.63
N LEU A 397 -138.42 20.16 -6.51
CA LEU A 397 -137.10 19.55 -6.61
C LEU A 397 -136.47 19.80 -7.97
N ALA A 398 -137.21 19.65 -9.07
CA ALA A 398 -136.70 19.94 -10.41
C ALA A 398 -136.24 21.41 -10.56
N ARG A 399 -137.00 22.37 -10.01
CA ARG A 399 -136.63 23.79 -9.99
C ARG A 399 -135.36 24.05 -9.18
N ILE A 400 -135.23 23.40 -8.01
CA ILE A 400 -134.02 23.49 -7.18
C ILE A 400 -132.84 22.84 -7.89
N THR A 401 -132.99 21.67 -8.50
CA THR A 401 -131.91 20.98 -9.23
C THR A 401 -131.38 21.80 -10.40
N ILE A 402 -132.24 22.56 -11.09
CA ILE A 402 -131.82 23.46 -12.17
C ILE A 402 -131.10 24.70 -11.64
N LEU A 403 -131.60 25.32 -10.56
CA LEU A 403 -131.03 26.56 -10.00
C LEU A 403 -129.80 26.35 -9.12
N LEU A 404 -129.69 25.20 -8.45
CA LEU A 404 -128.67 24.95 -7.43
C LEU A 404 -127.23 25.05 -7.97
N PRO A 405 -126.88 24.50 -9.15
CA PRO A 405 -125.52 24.65 -9.69
C PRO A 405 -125.16 26.11 -9.96
N ALA A 406 -126.09 26.90 -10.52
CA ALA A 406 -125.86 28.30 -10.81
C ALA A 406 -125.76 29.15 -9.53
N ALA A 407 -126.65 28.92 -8.56
CA ALA A 407 -126.64 29.61 -7.27
C ALA A 407 -125.36 29.28 -6.46
N TRP A 408 -124.94 28.02 -6.48
CA TRP A 408 -123.69 27.61 -5.83
C TRP A 408 -122.47 28.24 -6.51
N PHE A 409 -122.43 28.26 -7.84
CA PHE A 409 -121.34 28.87 -8.60
C PHE A 409 -121.20 30.37 -8.32
N VAL A 410 -122.31 31.11 -8.28
CA VAL A 410 -122.31 32.55 -7.95
C VAL A 410 -121.87 32.78 -6.50
N SER A 411 -122.36 31.98 -5.55
CA SER A 411 -121.94 32.10 -4.14
C SER A 411 -120.43 31.86 -3.99
N PHE A 412 -119.91 30.82 -4.62
CA PHE A 412 -118.50 30.49 -4.62
C PHE A 412 -117.64 31.59 -5.27
N ALA A 413 -118.06 32.10 -6.44
CA ALA A 413 -117.37 33.18 -7.13
C ALA A 413 -117.37 34.48 -6.30
N THR A 414 -118.46 34.78 -5.59
CA THR A 414 -118.57 35.94 -4.70
C THR A 414 -117.61 35.86 -3.53
N ILE A 415 -117.58 34.72 -2.83
CA ILE A 415 -116.70 34.49 -1.68
C ILE A 415 -115.24 34.61 -2.13
N ARG A 416 -114.87 33.97 -3.24
CA ARG A 416 -113.51 34.03 -3.80
C ARG A 416 -113.11 35.44 -4.22
N HIS A 417 -113.99 36.20 -4.87
CA HIS A 417 -113.68 37.57 -5.26
C HIS A 417 -113.49 38.47 -4.02
N SER A 418 -114.33 38.31 -3.00
CA SER A 418 -114.23 39.11 -1.76
C SER A 418 -112.95 38.82 -0.96
N SER A 419 -112.51 37.55 -0.90
CA SER A 419 -111.30 37.17 -0.18
C SER A 419 -110.05 37.64 -0.92
N LEU A 420 -110.00 37.48 -2.24
CA LEU A 420 -108.90 38.00 -3.07
C LEU A 420 -108.81 39.53 -3.00
N PHE A 421 -109.94 40.23 -2.92
CA PHE A 421 -109.96 41.69 -2.82
C PHE A 421 -109.28 42.18 -1.56
N ARG A 422 -109.67 41.61 -0.41
CA ARG A 422 -109.07 41.94 0.90
C ARG A 422 -107.58 41.59 0.94
N LEU A 423 -107.18 40.44 0.37
CA LEU A 423 -105.78 40.04 0.35
C LEU A 423 -104.93 41.03 -0.49
N ARG A 424 -105.41 41.41 -1.67
CA ARG A 424 -104.76 42.40 -2.55
C ARG A 424 -104.58 43.74 -1.85
N GLU A 425 -105.59 44.21 -1.13
CA GLU A 425 -105.55 45.50 -0.42
C GLU A 425 -104.47 45.51 0.67
N HIS A 426 -104.35 44.42 1.44
CA HIS A 426 -103.29 44.27 2.43
C HIS A 426 -101.89 44.23 1.82
N TYR A 427 -101.69 43.53 0.69
CA TYR A 427 -100.38 43.52 0.02
C TYR A 427 -100.04 44.85 -0.65
N SER A 428 -101.04 45.57 -1.16
CA SER A 428 -100.84 46.94 -1.68
C SER A 428 -100.40 47.90 -0.59
N TYR A 429 -100.97 47.79 0.62
CA TYR A 429 -100.54 48.58 1.77
C TYR A 429 -99.08 48.28 2.15
N LYS A 430 -98.71 46.99 2.20
CA LYS A 430 -97.32 46.57 2.48
C LYS A 430 -96.34 47.08 1.44
N TYR A 431 -96.70 47.00 0.16
CA TYR A 431 -95.87 47.53 -0.92
C TYR A 431 -95.63 49.03 -0.77
N SER A 432 -96.71 49.82 -0.59
CA SER A 432 -96.59 51.28 -0.45
C SER A 432 -95.77 51.66 0.79
N MET A 433 -95.93 50.95 1.90
CA MET A 433 -95.12 51.20 3.10
C MET A 433 -93.64 50.88 2.85
N ALA A 434 -93.33 49.76 2.20
CA ALA A 434 -91.95 49.35 1.88
C ALA A 434 -91.25 50.31 0.90
N VAL A 435 -91.97 50.87 -0.07
CA VAL A 435 -91.42 51.90 -0.99
C VAL A 435 -91.27 53.26 -0.29
N ALA A 436 -92.21 53.62 0.59
CA ALA A 436 -92.18 54.90 1.30
C ALA A 436 -91.07 55.00 2.35
N VAL A 437 -90.51 53.87 2.83
CA VAL A 437 -89.39 53.85 3.80
C VAL A 437 -88.26 54.75 3.34
N GLU A 438 -87.82 54.59 2.09
CA GLU A 438 -86.68 55.34 1.57
C GLU A 438 -86.97 56.86 1.53
N GLY A 439 -88.22 57.24 1.21
CA GLY A 439 -88.66 58.63 1.25
C GLY A 439 -88.73 59.21 2.66
N PHE A 440 -89.22 58.45 3.66
CA PHE A 440 -89.26 58.91 5.06
C PHE A 440 -87.87 59.02 5.68
N LYS A 441 -86.96 58.09 5.35
CA LYS A 441 -85.55 58.16 5.75
C LYS A 441 -84.87 59.43 5.24
N GLN A 442 -85.16 59.84 4.01
CA GLN A 442 -84.63 61.08 3.43
C GLN A 442 -85.25 62.35 4.05
N GLN A 443 -86.52 62.32 4.46
CA GLN A 443 -87.21 63.48 5.06
C GLN A 443 -86.88 63.69 6.54
N ALA A 444 -86.52 62.64 7.28
CA ALA A 444 -86.19 62.70 8.71
C ALA A 444 -84.94 61.84 9.05
N PRO A 445 -83.73 62.27 8.66
CA PRO A 445 -82.51 61.48 8.76
C PRO A 445 -82.08 61.12 10.20
N ILE A 446 -82.58 61.85 11.21
CA ILE A 446 -82.26 61.58 12.62
C ILE A 446 -82.99 60.33 13.15
N TYR A 447 -84.13 59.96 12.57
CA TYR A 447 -84.98 58.85 13.03
C TYR A 447 -84.95 57.66 12.06
N GLU A 448 -83.89 57.53 11.25
CA GLU A 448 -83.80 56.58 10.14
C GLU A 448 -84.00 55.11 10.59
N GLN A 449 -83.48 54.78 11.76
CA GLN A 449 -83.47 53.42 12.31
C GLN A 449 -84.81 53.05 12.94
N GLU A 450 -85.44 53.98 13.65
CA GLU A 450 -86.77 53.82 14.23
C GLU A 450 -87.84 53.72 13.15
N ILE A 451 -87.74 54.51 12.07
CA ILE A 451 -88.63 54.45 10.91
C ILE A 451 -88.53 53.09 10.23
N ALA A 452 -87.32 52.57 10.02
CA ALA A 452 -87.11 51.25 9.42
C ALA A 452 -87.65 50.11 10.32
N ALA A 453 -87.45 50.20 11.64
CA ALA A 453 -87.93 49.20 12.59
C ALA A 453 -89.47 49.18 12.68
N LEU A 454 -90.11 50.35 12.75
CA LEU A 454 -91.57 50.47 12.80
C LEU A 454 -92.21 49.92 11.52
N VAL A 455 -91.62 50.20 10.36
CA VAL A 455 -92.12 49.66 9.09
C VAL A 455 -91.92 48.14 9.01
N LEU A 456 -90.79 47.60 9.48
CA LEU A 456 -90.59 46.15 9.54
C LEU A 456 -91.60 45.45 10.46
N GLU A 457 -91.91 46.03 11.62
CA GLU A 457 -92.94 45.50 12.53
C GLU A 457 -94.33 45.51 11.87
N GLN A 458 -94.69 46.61 11.21
CA GLN A 458 -95.97 46.69 10.48
C GLN A 458 -96.01 45.79 9.24
N LEU A 459 -94.86 45.42 8.65
CA LEU A 459 -94.80 44.49 7.53
C LEU A 459 -94.84 43.01 7.96
N ALA A 460 -94.62 42.70 9.24
CA ALA A 460 -94.43 41.34 9.74
C ALA A 460 -95.73 40.53 9.94
N PHE A 461 -96.93 41.14 9.94
CA PHE A 461 -98.19 40.40 10.14
C PHE A 461 -98.66 39.65 8.88
N ASN A 462 -99.22 38.43 9.00
CA ASN A 462 -99.74 37.67 7.85
C ASN A 462 -101.16 38.15 7.42
N PRO A 463 -101.38 38.61 6.17
CA PRO A 463 -102.69 39.08 5.72
C PRO A 463 -103.79 38.00 5.68
N ALA A 464 -103.44 36.72 5.56
CA ALA A 464 -104.42 35.64 5.43
C ALA A 464 -105.22 35.39 6.72
N ASP A 465 -104.64 35.67 7.90
CA ASP A 465 -105.30 35.43 9.20
C ASP A 465 -106.50 36.35 9.46
N LYS A 466 -106.59 37.48 8.74
CA LYS A 466 -107.70 38.44 8.87
C LYS A 466 -108.89 38.19 7.94
N LEU A 467 -108.83 37.16 7.08
CA LEU A 467 -109.89 36.88 6.10
C LEU A 467 -111.15 36.20 6.68
N ASN A 468 -111.07 35.52 7.83
CA ASN A 468 -112.11 34.60 8.32
C ASN A 468 -113.01 35.11 9.47
N GLN A 469 -113.15 36.42 9.70
CA GLN A 469 -114.01 36.93 10.79
C GLN A 469 -115.35 37.47 10.28
N SER A 470 -116.42 36.71 10.50
CA SER A 470 -117.81 37.17 10.47
C SER A 470 -118.58 36.66 11.70
N LYS A 471 -119.11 37.61 12.48
CA LYS A 471 -120.20 37.50 13.47
C LYS A 471 -120.09 36.41 14.55
N ASP A 472 -119.64 36.83 15.74
CA ASP A 472 -120.43 36.62 16.96
C ASP A 472 -120.33 37.81 17.91
N LYS A 473 -121.44 38.07 18.59
CA LYS A 473 -121.65 39.07 19.64
C LYS A 473 -121.67 38.32 20.98
N ASN A 474 -121.20 39.02 22.01
CA ASN A 474 -121.32 38.73 23.45
C ASN A 474 -120.29 37.74 24.04
N ASP A 475 -119.51 38.37 24.90
CA ASP A 475 -118.89 37.84 26.10
C ASP A 475 -117.55 37.11 26.03
N ILE A 476 -116.54 37.96 25.88
CA ILE A 476 -115.53 38.23 26.92
C ILE A 476 -114.69 36.99 27.26
N ASN A 477 -113.51 36.87 26.65
CA ASN A 477 -112.40 37.69 27.12
C ASN A 477 -111.68 38.45 26.02
N ALA A 478 -111.80 39.76 26.09
CA ALA A 478 -110.60 40.58 25.98
C ALA A 478 -109.60 40.14 27.08
N PRO A 479 -108.29 40.30 26.84
CA PRO A 479 -107.65 41.32 27.64
C PRO A 479 -106.90 42.27 26.70
N GLY A 480 -107.57 43.35 26.30
CA GLY A 480 -106.87 44.54 25.81
C GLY A 480 -106.28 45.31 26.99
N ILE A 481 -105.01 45.72 26.86
CA ILE A 481 -104.20 46.79 27.50
C ILE A 481 -104.22 46.96 29.05
N SER A 482 -105.31 46.69 29.74
CA SER A 482 -105.56 46.95 31.17
C SER A 482 -105.10 45.84 32.12
N GLY A 483 -104.98 44.60 31.66
CA GLY A 483 -104.57 43.46 32.51
C GLY A 483 -103.12 43.53 33.01
N PHE A 484 -102.22 44.05 32.16
CA PHE A 484 -100.82 44.25 32.56
C PHE A 484 -100.64 45.47 33.48
N LEU A 485 -101.48 46.51 33.31
CA LEU A 485 -101.57 47.62 34.26
C LEU A 485 -102.21 47.20 35.61
N LEU A 486 -103.21 46.32 35.62
CA LEU A 486 -103.89 45.83 36.84
C LEU A 486 -103.02 44.88 37.69
N LYS A 487 -102.21 44.00 37.08
CA LYS A 487 -101.36 43.06 37.84
C LYS A 487 -100.20 43.76 38.56
N LYS A 488 -99.67 44.85 38.00
CA LYS A 488 -98.51 45.58 38.55
C LYS A 488 -98.90 46.80 39.42
N ILE A 489 -100.15 47.25 39.36
CA ILE A 489 -100.76 48.04 40.45
C ILE A 489 -101.03 47.13 41.66
N ARG A 490 -101.44 45.87 41.45
CA ARG A 490 -101.63 44.90 42.54
C ARG A 490 -100.33 44.53 43.27
N SER A 491 -99.21 44.40 42.54
CA SER A 491 -97.89 44.21 43.17
C SER A 491 -97.38 45.45 43.92
N LYS A 492 -97.98 46.63 43.73
CA LYS A 492 -97.64 47.87 44.46
C LYS A 492 -98.41 48.04 45.78
N ILE A 493 -99.43 47.21 46.03
CA ILE A 493 -100.19 47.20 47.29
C ILE A 493 -99.59 46.17 48.26
N ASP A 494 -99.13 45.01 47.79
CA ASP A 494 -98.49 44.01 48.67
C ASP A 494 -97.11 44.47 49.15
N SER A 495 -96.38 45.28 48.38
CA SER A 495 -95.12 45.90 48.85
C SER A 495 -95.32 47.01 49.89
N ILE A 496 -96.57 47.37 50.22
CA ILE A 496 -96.93 48.30 51.32
C ILE A 496 -97.55 47.54 52.52
N VAL A 497 -97.90 46.24 52.36
CA VAL A 497 -98.30 45.38 53.49
C VAL A 497 -97.17 44.46 53.96
N SER A 498 -96.12 44.20 53.19
CA SER A 498 -94.91 43.53 53.70
C SER A 498 -93.89 44.49 54.34
N GLU A 499 -94.32 45.71 54.66
CA GLU A 499 -93.84 46.45 55.84
C GLU A 499 -94.31 45.78 57.16
N GLU A 500 -95.13 44.73 57.07
CA GLU A 500 -95.29 43.76 58.14
C GLU A 500 -94.57 42.45 57.81
N ARG A 501 -93.51 42.23 58.59
CA ARG A 501 -93.08 40.92 59.11
C ARG A 501 -92.22 40.15 58.10
N LYS A 502 -90.93 40.02 58.44
CA LYS A 502 -90.41 38.88 59.22
C LYS A 502 -90.63 37.57 58.49
#